data_AF-A0A956SC27-F1
#
_entry.id   AF-A0A956SC27-F1
#
_cell.length_a   1.000
_cell.length_b   1.000
_cell.length_c   1.000
_cell.angle_alpha   90.00
_cell.angle_beta   90.00
_cell.angle_gamma   90.00
#
_symmetry.space_group_name_H-M   'P 1'
#
loop_
_entity.id
_entity.type
_entity.pdbx_description
1 polymer ?
#
loop_
_entity_poly.entity_id
_entity_poly.type
_entity_poly.pdbx_seq_one_letter_code
_entity_poly.pdbx_strand_id
1 'polypeptide(L)'
;PDEDAGPLVFAMLDAGQDFATRRRLARVFATSSSPHAAVGLLAALGDARFEVRFRAGVALARMHERAPDVPLDPRDVFAAIERESRVNRHVWESNRLLDEIEPNESPFYDEILRSRSSRSLEHVFNLLSLVVPSPALRVAYRGLHAEDPKLRGTALEYLEQILPPAVRERLWPFLDDDRVARGATHGLDDLMESLLRSHESIQVELERLRRRDTPPEPAD
;
A
#
# COMPACT_ATOMS: atom_id res chain seq x y z
N PRO A 1 -25.98 -8.72 16.40
CA PRO A 1 -24.62 -8.73 15.80
C PRO A 1 -24.20 -7.39 15.18
N ASP A 2 -25.15 -6.58 14.67
CA ASP A 2 -24.84 -5.31 13.98
C ASP A 2 -24.75 -4.09 14.91
N GLU A 3 -25.37 -4.15 16.10
CA GLU A 3 -25.37 -3.03 17.07
C GLU A 3 -23.98 -2.67 17.62
N ASP A 4 -23.10 -3.67 17.81
CA ASP A 4 -21.76 -3.45 18.37
C ASP A 4 -20.76 -2.90 17.33
N ALA A 5 -21.08 -3.01 16.03
CA ALA A 5 -20.20 -2.55 14.97
C ALA A 5 -20.15 -1.02 14.88
N GLY A 6 -21.27 -0.33 15.17
CA GLY A 6 -21.39 1.12 15.04
C GLY A 6 -20.34 1.92 15.83
N PRO A 7 -20.23 1.73 17.16
CA PRO A 7 -19.23 2.43 17.99
C PRO A 7 -17.79 2.12 17.56
N LEU A 8 -17.51 0.89 17.16
CA LEU A 8 -16.18 0.48 16.70
C LEU A 8 -15.84 1.08 15.33
N VAL A 9 -16.82 1.19 14.41
CA VAL A 9 -16.64 1.89 13.13
C VAL A 9 -16.39 3.37 13.37
N PHE A 10 -17.13 4.00 14.27
CA PHE A 10 -16.91 5.39 14.65
C PHE A 10 -15.49 5.61 15.19
N ALA A 11 -15.04 4.78 16.13
CA ALA A 11 -13.69 4.84 16.66
C ALA A 11 -12.61 4.57 15.60
N MET A 12 -12.88 3.70 14.62
CA MET A 12 -11.97 3.45 13.50
C MET A 12 -11.85 4.65 12.57
N LEU A 13 -12.91 5.45 12.39
CA LEU A 13 -12.93 6.60 11.48
C LEU A 13 -12.54 7.92 12.17
N ASP A 14 -12.52 7.95 13.51
CA ASP A 14 -12.16 9.15 14.28
C ASP A 14 -10.67 9.46 14.15
N ALA A 15 -10.37 10.54 13.41
CA ALA A 15 -9.01 11.03 13.21
C ALA A 15 -8.31 11.46 14.52
N GLY A 16 -9.08 11.76 15.57
CA GLY A 16 -8.58 12.05 16.91
C GLY A 16 -8.12 10.82 17.69
N GLN A 17 -8.50 9.62 17.28
CA GLN A 17 -7.97 8.39 17.87
C GLN A 17 -6.51 8.16 17.49
N ASP A 18 -5.83 7.37 18.32
CA ASP A 18 -4.52 6.87 17.96
C ASP A 18 -4.58 5.98 16.71
N PHE A 19 -3.62 6.14 15.82
CA PHE A 19 -3.61 5.40 14.56
C PHE A 19 -3.42 3.88 14.80
N ALA A 20 -2.78 3.47 15.90
CA ALA A 20 -2.67 2.06 16.23
C ALA A 20 -4.04 1.47 16.62
N THR A 21 -4.91 2.26 17.24
CA THR A 21 -6.32 1.87 17.47
C THR A 21 -7.05 1.72 16.15
N ARG A 22 -6.98 2.70 15.26
CA ARG A 22 -7.65 2.64 13.94
C ARG A 22 -7.20 1.43 13.11
N ARG A 23 -5.89 1.17 13.02
CA ARG A 23 -5.36 0.03 12.27
C ARG A 23 -5.75 -1.32 12.88
N ARG A 24 -5.86 -1.42 14.22
CA ARG A 24 -6.31 -2.63 14.92
C ARG A 24 -7.79 -2.88 14.69
N LEU A 25 -8.63 -1.85 14.77
CA LEU A 25 -10.06 -1.96 14.50
C LEU A 25 -10.33 -2.42 13.06
N ALA A 26 -9.57 -1.89 12.08
CA ALA A 26 -9.66 -2.37 10.70
C ALA A 26 -9.39 -3.88 10.60
N ARG A 27 -8.38 -4.40 11.30
CA ARG A 27 -8.11 -5.86 11.37
C ARG A 27 -9.24 -6.64 12.02
N VAL A 28 -9.84 -6.13 13.10
CA VAL A 28 -10.97 -6.79 13.78
C VAL A 28 -12.18 -6.95 12.85
N PHE A 29 -12.44 -5.95 12.00
CA PHE A 29 -13.55 -6.03 11.05
C PHE A 29 -13.32 -7.03 9.91
N ALA A 30 -12.09 -7.52 9.69
CA ALA A 30 -11.78 -8.48 8.65
C ALA A 30 -12.56 -9.80 8.77
N THR A 31 -12.99 -10.18 9.98
CA THR A 31 -13.80 -11.38 10.25
C THR A 31 -15.31 -11.08 10.32
N SER A 32 -15.70 -9.81 10.27
CA SER A 32 -17.10 -9.39 10.28
C SER A 32 -17.82 -9.81 8.98
N SER A 33 -19.13 -9.91 9.05
CA SER A 33 -20.02 -10.05 7.88
C SER A 33 -21.07 -8.93 7.84
N SER A 34 -20.85 -7.87 8.62
CA SER A 34 -21.74 -6.72 8.73
C SER A 34 -21.59 -5.79 7.52
N PRO A 35 -22.69 -5.39 6.84
CA PRO A 35 -22.66 -4.33 5.85
C PRO A 35 -22.16 -2.99 6.40
N HIS A 36 -22.47 -2.66 7.67
CA HIS A 36 -21.96 -1.46 8.32
C HIS A 36 -20.44 -1.49 8.48
N ALA A 37 -19.86 -2.65 8.82
CA ALA A 37 -18.41 -2.82 8.86
C ALA A 37 -17.79 -2.62 7.47
N ALA A 38 -18.44 -3.07 6.39
CA ALA A 38 -17.99 -2.86 5.02
C ALA A 38 -17.97 -1.38 4.62
N VAL A 39 -19.05 -0.66 4.91
CA VAL A 39 -19.12 0.78 4.68
C VAL A 39 -18.05 1.52 5.49
N GLY A 40 -17.84 1.13 6.76
CA GLY A 40 -16.79 1.68 7.61
C GLY A 40 -15.38 1.43 7.06
N LEU A 41 -15.08 0.21 6.62
CA LEU A 41 -13.79 -0.14 6.02
C LEU A 41 -13.56 0.60 4.69
N LEU A 42 -14.59 0.74 3.86
CA LEU A 42 -14.53 1.52 2.63
C LEU A 42 -14.21 3.00 2.92
N ALA A 43 -14.85 3.58 3.93
CA ALA A 43 -14.54 4.95 4.39
C ALA A 43 -13.11 5.08 4.94
N ALA A 44 -12.60 4.06 5.65
CA ALA A 44 -11.23 4.03 6.18
C ALA A 44 -10.14 3.98 5.09
N LEU A 45 -10.49 3.64 3.83
CA LEU A 45 -9.59 3.83 2.67
C LEU A 45 -9.28 5.32 2.39
N GLY A 46 -9.96 6.25 3.07
CA GLY A 46 -9.67 7.68 3.06
C GLY A 46 -8.69 8.14 4.15
N ASP A 47 -8.19 7.25 5.04
CA ASP A 47 -7.33 7.66 6.15
C ASP A 47 -6.02 8.29 5.67
N ALA A 48 -5.53 9.31 6.37
CA ALA A 48 -4.25 9.97 6.07
C ALA A 48 -3.05 9.00 6.14
N ARG A 49 -3.12 7.98 7.00
CA ARG A 49 -2.05 6.99 7.21
C ARG A 49 -2.21 5.80 6.27
N PHE A 50 -1.17 5.52 5.49
CA PHE A 50 -1.13 4.38 4.56
C PHE A 50 -1.44 3.03 5.26
N GLU A 51 -0.89 2.79 6.44
CA GLU A 51 -1.12 1.51 7.15
C GLU A 51 -2.59 1.29 7.50
N VAL A 52 -3.34 2.34 7.85
CA VAL A 52 -4.79 2.21 8.11
C VAL A 52 -5.52 1.87 6.81
N ARG A 53 -5.23 2.58 5.72
CA ARG A 53 -5.80 2.30 4.39
C ARG A 53 -5.48 0.87 3.94
N PHE A 54 -4.23 0.45 4.09
CA PHE A 54 -3.76 -0.89 3.79
C PHE A 54 -4.56 -1.96 4.57
N ARG A 55 -4.64 -1.82 5.90
CA ARG A 55 -5.36 -2.76 6.75
C ARG A 55 -6.86 -2.78 6.46
N ALA A 56 -7.45 -1.62 6.14
CA ALA A 56 -8.84 -1.53 5.74
C ALA A 56 -9.09 -2.23 4.40
N GLY A 57 -8.23 -2.04 3.40
CA GLY A 57 -8.32 -2.71 2.09
C GLY A 57 -8.18 -4.22 2.20
N VAL A 58 -7.24 -4.70 3.01
CA VAL A 58 -7.08 -6.13 3.32
C VAL A 58 -8.32 -6.71 4.00
N ALA A 59 -8.84 -6.04 5.02
CA ALA A 59 -10.04 -6.47 5.74
C ALA A 59 -11.26 -6.51 4.82
N LEU A 60 -11.40 -5.51 3.95
CA LEU A 60 -12.50 -5.42 2.99
C LEU A 60 -12.40 -6.52 1.92
N ALA A 61 -11.21 -6.78 1.37
CA ALA A 61 -10.99 -7.84 0.38
C ALA A 61 -11.35 -9.23 0.95
N ARG A 62 -10.93 -9.52 2.18
CA ARG A 62 -11.31 -10.77 2.88
C ARG A 62 -12.80 -10.89 3.10
N MET A 63 -13.44 -9.80 3.52
CA MET A 63 -14.87 -9.81 3.77
C MET A 63 -15.63 -10.02 2.47
N HIS A 64 -15.21 -9.37 1.38
CA HIS A 64 -15.78 -9.54 0.06
C HIS A 64 -15.61 -10.96 -0.50
N GLU A 65 -14.45 -11.59 -0.30
CA GLU A 65 -14.26 -13.01 -0.68
C GLU A 65 -15.21 -13.96 0.07
N ARG A 66 -15.54 -13.68 1.34
CA ARG A 66 -16.45 -14.51 2.16
C ARG A 66 -17.92 -14.18 1.95
N ALA A 67 -18.24 -12.91 1.67
CA ALA A 67 -19.59 -12.37 1.57
C ALA A 67 -19.69 -11.39 0.38
N PRO A 68 -19.71 -11.90 -0.87
CA PRO A 68 -19.70 -11.06 -2.07
C PRO A 68 -20.99 -10.25 -2.26
N ASP A 69 -22.07 -10.63 -1.56
CA ASP A 69 -23.37 -9.96 -1.64
C ASP A 69 -23.41 -8.61 -0.92
N VAL A 70 -22.38 -8.26 -0.14
CA VAL A 70 -22.30 -6.93 0.48
C VAL A 70 -22.03 -5.91 -0.64
N PRO A 71 -22.97 -4.99 -0.91
CA PRO A 71 -22.86 -4.10 -2.06
C PRO A 71 -21.71 -3.10 -1.83
N LEU A 72 -20.80 -3.04 -2.79
CA LEU A 72 -19.76 -2.02 -2.90
C LEU A 72 -19.97 -1.28 -4.23
N ASP A 73 -19.98 0.06 -4.20
CA ASP A 73 -20.02 0.83 -5.45
C ASP A 73 -18.62 0.75 -6.10
N PRO A 74 -18.49 0.22 -7.33
CA PRO A 74 -17.22 0.18 -8.04
C PRO A 74 -16.56 1.57 -8.17
N ARG A 75 -17.36 2.65 -8.20
CA ARG A 75 -16.86 4.03 -8.27
C ARG A 75 -16.02 4.39 -7.05
N ASP A 76 -16.45 3.98 -5.86
CA ASP A 76 -15.73 4.26 -4.60
C ASP A 76 -14.41 3.46 -4.54
N VAL A 77 -14.44 2.21 -5.01
CA VAL A 77 -13.24 1.37 -5.10
C VAL A 77 -12.23 1.96 -6.08
N PHE A 78 -12.66 2.35 -7.29
CA PHE A 78 -11.77 2.99 -8.26
C PHE A 78 -11.23 4.33 -7.76
N ALA A 79 -12.05 5.13 -7.06
CA ALA A 79 -11.58 6.36 -6.43
C ALA A 79 -10.50 6.11 -5.37
N ALA A 80 -10.60 5.00 -4.61
CA ALA A 80 -9.55 4.59 -3.67
C ALA A 80 -8.26 4.18 -4.39
N ILE A 81 -8.35 3.38 -5.47
CA ILE A 81 -7.18 2.98 -6.27
C ILE A 81 -6.48 4.19 -6.90
N GLU A 82 -7.25 5.13 -7.43
CA GLU A 82 -6.72 6.37 -7.99
C GLU A 82 -5.97 7.19 -6.93
N ARG A 83 -6.46 7.24 -5.70
CA ARG A 83 -5.80 7.96 -4.59
C ARG A 83 -4.43 7.37 -4.29
N GLU A 84 -4.32 6.04 -4.21
CA GLU A 84 -3.03 5.38 -3.98
C GLU A 84 -2.06 5.59 -5.13
N SER A 85 -2.56 5.67 -6.36
CA SER A 85 -1.74 5.82 -7.57
C SER A 85 -1.34 7.28 -7.87
N ARG A 86 -1.80 8.26 -7.07
CA ARG A 86 -1.44 9.69 -7.22
C ARG A 86 -0.14 10.07 -6.52
N VAL A 87 0.39 9.22 -5.64
CA VAL A 87 1.64 9.51 -4.93
C VAL A 87 2.84 9.37 -5.87
N ASN A 88 3.92 10.08 -5.60
CA ASN A 88 5.14 9.91 -6.38
C ASN A 88 5.80 8.54 -6.11
N ARG A 89 6.71 8.13 -6.99
CA ARG A 89 7.44 6.85 -6.89
C ARG A 89 8.17 6.67 -5.57
N HIS A 90 8.77 7.73 -5.02
CA HIS A 90 9.48 7.63 -3.75
C HIS A 90 8.55 7.26 -2.59
N VAL A 91 7.39 7.92 -2.48
CA VAL A 91 6.37 7.61 -1.46
C VAL A 91 5.80 6.21 -1.67
N TRP A 92 5.53 5.83 -2.92
CA TRP A 92 5.05 4.49 -3.27
C TRP A 92 6.01 3.39 -2.80
N GLU A 93 7.31 3.60 -2.97
CA GLU A 93 8.36 2.65 -2.60
C GLU A 93 8.72 2.69 -1.10
N SER A 94 8.49 3.81 -0.41
CA SER A 94 8.82 3.98 1.01
C SER A 94 7.73 3.47 1.96
N ASN A 95 6.53 3.18 1.46
CA ASN A 95 5.46 2.62 2.26
C ASN A 95 5.88 1.30 2.92
N ARG A 96 5.85 1.28 4.25
CA ARG A 96 6.12 0.13 5.11
C ARG A 96 4.99 -0.01 6.12
N LEU A 97 4.75 -1.25 6.54
CA LEU A 97 3.82 -1.55 7.62
C LEU A 97 4.61 -1.65 8.92
N LEU A 98 4.01 -1.22 10.03
CA LEU A 98 4.60 -1.37 11.35
C LEU A 98 4.33 -2.76 11.90
N ASP A 99 3.12 -3.27 11.67
CA ASP A 99 2.77 -4.64 12.03
C ASP A 99 2.93 -5.55 10.80
N GLU A 100 3.50 -6.75 11.00
CA GLU A 100 3.55 -7.76 9.96
C GLU A 100 2.15 -8.24 9.55
N ILE A 101 2.03 -8.66 8.29
CA ILE A 101 0.83 -9.34 7.79
C ILE A 101 1.03 -10.83 8.01
N GLU A 102 0.08 -11.47 8.67
CA GLU A 102 0.03 -12.94 8.79
C GLU A 102 -0.27 -13.57 7.41
N PRO A 103 0.21 -14.78 7.08
CA PRO A 103 0.00 -15.35 5.73
C PRO A 103 -1.47 -15.51 5.35
N ASN A 104 -2.30 -15.85 6.33
CA ASN A 104 -3.74 -15.94 6.19
C ASN A 104 -4.44 -14.58 6.23
N GLU A 105 -3.66 -13.48 6.24
CA GLU A 105 -3.82 -12.01 6.13
C GLU A 105 -4.41 -11.32 4.92
N SER A 106 -3.95 -11.68 3.74
CA SER A 106 -4.15 -10.88 2.54
C SER A 106 -4.31 -11.87 1.40
N PRO A 107 -5.35 -11.73 0.55
CA PRO A 107 -5.50 -12.58 -0.64
C PRO A 107 -4.29 -12.52 -1.58
N PHE A 108 -3.50 -11.46 -1.49
CA PHE A 108 -2.28 -11.22 -2.25
C PHE A 108 -1.01 -11.39 -1.42
N TYR A 109 -1.12 -11.93 -0.20
CA TYR A 109 0.06 -12.36 0.53
C TYR A 109 0.75 -13.47 -0.26
N ASP A 110 2.02 -13.24 -0.60
CA ASP A 110 2.88 -14.25 -1.19
C ASP A 110 4.25 -14.13 -0.52
N GLU A 111 4.61 -15.16 0.26
CA GLU A 111 5.84 -15.18 1.06
C GLU A 111 7.09 -15.02 0.20
N ILE A 112 7.07 -15.62 -0.99
CA ILE A 112 8.18 -15.59 -1.95
C ILE A 112 8.32 -14.19 -2.58
N LEU A 113 7.19 -13.51 -2.80
CA LEU A 113 7.17 -12.19 -3.44
C LEU A 113 7.29 -11.03 -2.43
N ARG A 114 7.28 -11.30 -1.11
CA ARG A 114 7.29 -10.27 -0.05
C ARG A 114 8.50 -9.32 -0.13
N SER A 115 9.64 -9.79 -0.63
CA SER A 115 10.85 -8.98 -0.83
C SER A 115 10.86 -8.22 -2.17
N ARG A 116 10.10 -8.71 -3.16
CA ARG A 116 10.05 -8.19 -4.53
C ARG A 116 8.89 -7.21 -4.75
N SER A 117 7.83 -7.31 -3.94
CA SER A 117 6.63 -6.48 -4.07
C SER A 117 6.60 -5.30 -3.10
N SER A 118 6.17 -4.13 -3.58
CA SER A 118 5.89 -3.00 -2.70
C SER A 118 4.55 -3.18 -1.99
N ARG A 119 4.44 -2.67 -0.76
CA ARG A 119 3.16 -2.68 -0.01
C ARG A 119 2.08 -1.87 -0.72
N SER A 120 2.46 -0.83 -1.44
CA SER A 120 1.55 -0.02 -2.25
C SER A 120 0.94 -0.84 -3.39
N LEU A 121 1.74 -1.68 -4.07
CA LEU A 121 1.25 -2.54 -5.13
C LEU A 121 0.34 -3.64 -4.58
N GLU A 122 0.74 -4.29 -3.48
CA GLU A 122 -0.12 -5.25 -2.77
C GLU A 122 -1.45 -4.60 -2.36
N HIS A 123 -1.44 -3.36 -1.87
CA HIS A 123 -2.65 -2.63 -1.51
C HIS A 123 -3.57 -2.41 -2.72
N VAL A 124 -3.02 -1.94 -3.84
CA VAL A 124 -3.82 -1.74 -5.07
C VAL A 124 -4.45 -3.04 -5.55
N PHE A 125 -3.74 -4.16 -5.47
CA PHE A 125 -4.30 -5.46 -5.83
C PHE A 125 -5.40 -5.92 -4.87
N ASN A 126 -5.24 -5.67 -3.56
CA ASN A 126 -6.34 -5.88 -2.59
C ASN A 126 -7.59 -5.08 -3.00
N LEU A 127 -7.44 -3.81 -3.38
CA LEU A 127 -8.58 -2.99 -3.83
C LEU A 127 -9.17 -3.47 -5.16
N LEU A 128 -8.34 -3.86 -6.12
CA LEU A 128 -8.80 -4.39 -7.41
C LEU A 128 -9.63 -5.67 -7.24
N SER A 129 -9.33 -6.50 -6.22
CA SER A 129 -10.10 -7.73 -5.96
C SER A 129 -11.55 -7.49 -5.55
N LEU A 130 -11.90 -6.26 -5.18
CA LEU A 130 -13.28 -5.86 -4.85
C LEU A 130 -14.14 -5.63 -6.10
N VAL A 131 -13.52 -5.49 -7.27
CA VAL A 131 -14.22 -5.15 -8.54
C VAL A 131 -13.81 -6.05 -9.72
N VAL A 132 -12.75 -6.85 -9.56
CA VAL A 132 -12.23 -7.78 -10.57
C VAL A 132 -12.22 -9.20 -10.00
N PRO A 133 -12.54 -10.24 -10.80
CA PRO A 133 -12.44 -11.63 -10.36
C PRO A 133 -11.07 -12.00 -9.75
N SER A 134 -11.09 -12.33 -8.45
CA SER A 134 -9.88 -12.60 -7.66
C SER A 134 -8.93 -13.68 -8.22
N PRO A 135 -9.39 -14.81 -8.79
CA PRO A 135 -8.47 -15.84 -9.28
C PRO A 135 -7.53 -15.36 -10.39
N ALA A 136 -8.05 -14.66 -11.39
CA ALA A 136 -7.26 -14.15 -12.51
C ALA A 136 -6.34 -13.01 -12.05
N LEU A 137 -6.83 -12.14 -11.16
CA LEU A 137 -6.05 -11.05 -10.59
C LEU A 137 -4.86 -11.54 -9.76
N ARG A 138 -5.02 -12.64 -8.99
CA ARG A 138 -3.90 -13.30 -8.28
C ARG A 138 -2.83 -13.83 -9.23
N VAL A 139 -3.24 -14.42 -10.35
CA VAL A 139 -2.29 -14.89 -11.38
C VAL A 139 -1.55 -13.71 -12.00
N ALA A 140 -2.24 -12.62 -12.32
CA ALA A 140 -1.61 -11.41 -12.85
C ALA A 140 -0.61 -10.81 -11.84
N TYR A 141 -0.98 -10.72 -10.57
CA TYR A 141 -0.10 -10.23 -9.50
C TYR A 141 1.21 -11.02 -9.42
N ARG A 142 1.12 -12.36 -9.45
CA ARG A 142 2.31 -13.23 -9.48
C ARG A 142 3.11 -13.05 -10.76
N GLY A 143 2.44 -12.97 -11.92
CA GLY A 143 3.07 -12.77 -13.22
C GLY A 143 3.90 -11.49 -13.31
N LEU A 144 3.46 -10.39 -12.66
CA LEU A 144 4.23 -9.14 -12.60
C LEU A 144 5.61 -9.28 -11.94
N HIS A 145 5.75 -10.25 -11.03
CA HIS A 145 6.96 -10.52 -10.27
C HIS A 145 7.71 -11.77 -10.77
N ALA A 146 7.22 -12.39 -11.85
CA ALA A 146 7.86 -13.54 -12.47
C ALA A 146 9.16 -13.11 -13.15
N GLU A 147 10.15 -14.01 -13.14
CA GLU A 147 11.42 -13.82 -13.86
C GLU A 147 11.25 -14.01 -15.37
N ASP A 148 10.24 -14.78 -15.80
CA ASP A 148 9.92 -15.00 -17.22
C ASP A 148 9.25 -13.75 -17.82
N PRO A 149 9.90 -13.06 -18.80
CA PRO A 149 9.34 -11.89 -19.47
C PRO A 149 7.99 -12.15 -20.15
N LYS A 150 7.73 -13.38 -20.62
CA LYS A 150 6.45 -13.74 -21.25
C LYS A 150 5.31 -13.73 -20.23
N LEU A 151 5.53 -14.34 -19.05
CA LEU A 151 4.53 -14.33 -17.97
C LEU A 151 4.26 -12.92 -17.47
N ARG A 152 5.30 -12.09 -17.36
CA ARG A 152 5.15 -10.67 -17.03
C ARG A 152 4.37 -9.91 -18.10
N GLY A 153 4.68 -10.12 -19.38
CA GLY A 153 3.94 -9.55 -20.51
C GLY A 153 2.46 -9.93 -20.47
N THR A 154 2.13 -11.21 -20.27
CA THR A 154 0.74 -11.67 -20.15
C THR A 154 0.01 -11.05 -18.96
N ALA A 155 0.70 -10.85 -17.83
CA ALA A 155 0.10 -10.15 -16.68
C ALA A 155 -0.21 -8.69 -17.00
N LEU A 156 0.70 -7.98 -17.66
CA LEU A 156 0.48 -6.60 -18.10
C LEU A 156 -0.67 -6.52 -19.11
N GLU A 157 -0.70 -7.38 -20.13
CA GLU A 157 -1.79 -7.44 -21.12
C GLU A 157 -3.15 -7.68 -20.47
N TYR A 158 -3.22 -8.60 -19.50
CA TYR A 158 -4.44 -8.84 -18.74
C TYR A 158 -4.90 -7.58 -17.99
N LEU A 159 -3.99 -6.92 -17.29
CA LEU A 159 -4.28 -5.67 -16.56
C LEU A 159 -4.68 -4.54 -17.51
N GLU A 160 -4.11 -4.48 -18.72
CA GLU A 160 -4.48 -3.48 -19.72
C GLU A 160 -5.95 -3.60 -20.14
N GLN A 161 -6.45 -4.84 -20.23
CA GLN A 161 -7.82 -5.13 -20.67
C GLN A 161 -8.86 -4.90 -19.58
N ILE A 162 -8.50 -5.16 -18.31
CA ILE A 162 -9.46 -5.09 -17.20
C ILE A 162 -9.51 -3.73 -16.49
N LEU A 163 -8.44 -2.92 -16.57
CA LEU A 163 -8.36 -1.66 -15.84
C LEU A 163 -9.03 -0.51 -16.62
N PRO A 164 -9.87 0.31 -15.96
CA PRO A 164 -10.35 1.55 -16.56
C PRO A 164 -9.20 2.47 -16.95
N PRO A 165 -9.31 3.25 -18.06
CA PRO A 165 -8.24 4.10 -18.56
C PRO A 165 -7.60 5.03 -17.49
N ALA A 166 -8.43 5.66 -16.66
CA ALA A 166 -7.97 6.58 -15.61
C ALA A 166 -7.13 5.90 -14.51
N VAL A 167 -7.44 4.63 -14.20
CA VAL A 167 -6.65 3.81 -13.27
C VAL A 167 -5.38 3.34 -13.95
N ARG A 168 -5.50 2.85 -15.18
CA ARG A 168 -4.38 2.36 -15.99
C ARG A 168 -3.29 3.40 -16.15
N GLU A 169 -3.63 4.60 -16.60
CA GLU A 169 -2.68 5.70 -16.84
C GLU A 169 -1.85 6.04 -15.59
N ARG A 170 -2.46 5.97 -14.40
CA ARG A 170 -1.77 6.26 -13.14
C ARG A 170 -1.00 5.06 -12.59
N LEU A 171 -1.49 3.85 -12.79
CA LEU A 171 -0.89 2.64 -12.23
C LEU A 171 0.28 2.12 -13.08
N TRP A 172 0.23 2.28 -14.41
CA TRP A 172 1.24 1.74 -15.35
C TRP A 172 2.69 2.07 -14.99
N PRO A 173 3.03 3.32 -14.61
CA PRO A 173 4.38 3.68 -14.20
C PRO A 173 4.90 2.88 -13.00
N PHE A 174 4.02 2.20 -12.26
CA PHE A 174 4.40 1.32 -11.15
C PHE A 174 4.45 -0.17 -11.49
N LEU A 175 3.82 -0.58 -12.59
CA LEU A 175 3.77 -1.97 -13.04
C LEU A 175 4.90 -2.27 -14.02
N ASP A 176 5.10 -1.36 -14.97
CA ASP A 176 6.08 -1.49 -16.04
C ASP A 176 7.42 -0.90 -15.63
N ASP A 177 7.95 -1.38 -14.51
CA ASP A 177 9.27 -0.99 -14.03
C ASP A 177 10.28 -2.07 -14.39
N ASP A 178 11.24 -1.72 -15.26
CA ASP A 178 12.43 -2.47 -15.69
C ASP A 178 13.33 -2.96 -14.54
N ARG A 179 12.86 -2.94 -13.30
CA ARG A 179 13.56 -3.41 -12.10
C ARG A 179 13.81 -4.91 -12.08
N VAL A 180 13.06 -5.74 -12.82
CA VAL A 180 13.40 -7.18 -12.92
C VAL A 180 14.75 -7.38 -13.62
N ALA A 181 15.19 -6.43 -14.47
CA ALA A 181 16.52 -6.44 -15.07
C ALA A 181 17.62 -5.73 -14.25
N ARG A 182 17.27 -4.83 -13.31
CA ARG A 182 18.24 -4.03 -12.51
C ARG A 182 18.37 -4.43 -11.04
N GLY A 183 17.40 -5.16 -10.50
CA GLY A 183 17.33 -5.55 -9.08
C GLY A 183 18.09 -6.83 -8.73
N ALA A 184 18.61 -7.57 -9.72
CA ALA A 184 19.46 -8.73 -9.46
C ALA A 184 20.88 -8.37 -8.96
N THR A 185 21.22 -7.08 -8.90
CA THR A 185 22.60 -6.60 -8.64
C THR A 185 22.74 -5.52 -7.57
N HIS A 186 21.70 -5.16 -6.79
CA HIS A 186 21.89 -4.26 -5.64
C HIS A 186 21.56 -4.96 -4.32
N GLY A 187 22.59 -5.59 -3.77
CA GLY A 187 22.59 -6.17 -2.44
C GLY A 187 22.59 -5.11 -1.34
N LEU A 188 22.40 -5.57 -0.10
CA LEU A 188 22.42 -4.77 1.14
C LEU A 188 23.61 -3.78 1.23
N ASP A 189 24.72 -4.12 0.60
CA ASP A 189 25.94 -3.32 0.56
C ASP A 189 25.77 -2.01 -0.23
N ASP A 190 25.03 -2.00 -1.34
CA ASP A 190 24.79 -0.80 -2.15
C ASP A 190 23.84 0.18 -1.45
N LEU A 191 22.89 -0.35 -0.68
CA LEU A 191 22.01 0.44 0.19
C LEU A 191 22.77 1.03 1.38
N MET A 192 23.68 0.24 1.97
CA MET A 192 24.57 0.73 3.03
C MET A 192 25.47 1.85 2.51
N GLU A 193 26.05 1.68 1.33
CA GLU A 193 26.93 2.67 0.71
C GLU A 193 26.16 3.95 0.30
N SER A 194 24.92 3.80 -0.18
CA SER A 194 24.02 4.93 -0.43
C SER A 194 23.64 5.68 0.86
N LEU A 195 23.36 4.96 1.96
CA LEU A 195 23.06 5.53 3.27
C LEU A 195 24.27 6.26 3.86
N LEU A 196 25.46 5.67 3.80
CA LEU A 196 26.70 6.28 4.28
C LEU A 196 27.04 7.56 3.50
N ARG A 197 26.91 7.55 2.17
CA ARG A 197 27.07 8.74 1.32
C ARG A 197 26.06 9.85 1.67
N SER A 198 24.81 9.48 1.98
CA SER A 198 23.79 10.45 2.38
C SER A 198 24.06 11.04 3.77
N HIS A 199 24.57 10.24 4.71
CA HIS A 199 24.89 10.68 6.05
C HIS A 199 26.04 11.70 6.06
N GLU A 200 27.11 11.46 5.29
CA GLU A 200 28.22 12.42 5.16
C GLU A 200 27.77 13.74 4.54
N SER A 201 26.91 13.71 3.51
CA SER A 201 26.37 14.94 2.92
C SER A 201 25.48 15.73 3.91
N ILE A 202 24.71 15.04 4.75
CA ILE A 202 23.86 15.66 5.77
C ILE A 202 24.71 16.30 6.88
N GLN A 203 25.76 15.62 7.35
CA GLN A 203 26.66 16.17 8.38
C GLN A 203 27.38 17.42 7.89
N VAL A 204 27.89 17.39 6.65
CA VAL A 204 28.55 18.55 6.03
C VAL A 204 27.60 19.74 5.90
N GLU A 205 26.35 19.50 5.51
CA GLU A 205 25.35 20.58 5.40
C GLU A 205 24.92 21.12 6.77
N LEU A 206 24.76 20.26 7.77
CA LEU A 206 24.46 20.66 9.15
C LEU A 206 25.60 21.47 9.78
N GLU A 207 26.86 21.12 9.51
CA GLU A 207 28.02 21.88 9.99
C GLU A 207 28.13 23.25 9.30
N ARG A 208 27.84 23.33 8.01
CA ARG A 208 27.78 24.61 7.27
C ARG A 208 26.70 25.53 7.82
N LEU A 209 25.52 24.98 8.14
CA LEU A 209 24.43 25.73 8.75
C LEU A 209 24.79 26.21 10.17
N ARG A 210 25.38 25.35 11.00
CA ARG A 210 25.85 25.73 12.35
C ARG A 210 26.90 26.85 12.33
N ARG A 211 27.85 26.81 11.38
CA ARG A 211 28.86 27.87 11.23
C ARG A 211 28.29 29.19 10.73
N ARG A 212 27.14 29.18 10.03
CA ARG A 212 26.42 30.38 9.61
C ARG A 212 25.66 31.05 10.75
N ASP A 213 25.17 30.27 11.71
CA ASP A 213 24.32 30.75 12.79
C ASP A 213 25.07 31.15 14.07
N THR A 214 26.38 30.90 14.17
CA THR A 214 27.21 31.36 15.30
C THR A 214 27.55 32.85 15.16
N PRO A 215 27.03 33.75 16.03
CA PRO A 215 27.44 35.15 16.03
C PRO A 215 28.91 35.27 16.46
N PRO A 216 29.70 36.23 15.92
CA PRO A 216 31.06 36.47 16.41
C PRO A 216 31.03 36.87 17.90
N GLU A 217 31.94 36.29 18.69
CA GLU A 217 32.14 36.64 20.10
C GLU A 217 32.42 38.15 20.25
N PRO A 218 31.83 38.82 21.27
CA PRO A 218 32.16 40.22 21.53
C PRO A 218 33.62 40.32 21.98
N ALA A 219 34.39 41.14 21.27
CA ALA A 219 35.76 41.48 21.66
C ALA A 219 35.73 42.38 22.90
N ASP A 220 36.40 41.95 23.97
CA ASP A 220 36.86 42.82 25.06
C ASP A 220 38.04 43.70 24.61
#